data_AF-A0A7S0BWI5-F1
#
_entry.id   AF-A0A7S0BWI5-F1
#
_cell.length_a   1.000
_cell.length_b   1.000
_cell.length_c   1.000
_cell.angle_alpha   90.00
_cell.angle_beta   90.00
_cell.angle_gamma   90.00
#
_symmetry.space_group_name_H-M   'P 1'
#
loop_
_entity.id
_entity.type
_entity.pdbx_description
1 polymer ?
#
loop_
_entity_poly.entity_id
_entity_poly.type
_entity_poly.pdbx_seq_one_letter_code
_entity_poly.pdbx_strand_id
1 'polypeptide(L)'
;MRNRLIGYAHRHSLLAASRPIKQATGTQQLGIISCLCDVVTNSTKTLRQDEKQLRLFSSNLLGHSPMAQPVPNQHINKKQGSEPSSKSTKPSVMSSSVSGVWAQTSAKRDKLVELRSALKDNEFSLDDAASEEEMLDLNLADGLRLVVEMADKGEYNFASDWLVEMNKILAVSEAGTEDILLDRAEFERHLNELEVLITPFCECKKDVARLRDFMKNPQVEGDSDESKSKDAIDSSVQVDREMSANQYDINLDDDHQQLQNSYHQCVGTYRALLLKHSITTIKSSWDTLTAIADVDIDRAAVKDASSSLGDFSSSQQEASSQSLSLRKVNNVLRSYASGSCDEQIKSIWTLLDRDDDSLLEEEEVSAVVELGLKPVKGALMKFVDMALEVSPVRNFSISDAIKSDEKAYTAVKLSWRQKRQETKTKKKLKKVLKKAESQYFEIEVEMSHRLRCIYSWADKLHQDGKVQSILVDSGSEGGTGASIMGRKRYVELKPKISYDEFRCMQHEHFNHLDQIGTELLSCYRENLLVSQGIGRQNAELRREALGFLVVVSLIDVGINML
;
A
#
# COMPACT_ATOMS: atom_id res chain seq x y z
N MET A 1 -14.68 -48.24 -33.80
CA MET A 1 -16.00 -47.88 -33.27
C MET A 1 -15.93 -46.45 -32.73
N ARG A 2 -16.42 -45.50 -33.53
CA ARG A 2 -16.41 -44.05 -33.32
C ARG A 2 -17.88 -43.58 -33.29
N ASN A 3 -18.28 -42.78 -32.32
CA ASN A 3 -19.46 -41.89 -32.37
C ASN A 3 -19.20 -40.76 -31.36
N ARG A 4 -18.79 -39.56 -31.79
CA ARG A 4 -19.60 -38.41 -32.27
C ARG A 4 -20.57 -37.85 -31.21
N LEU A 5 -20.11 -36.77 -30.57
CA LEU A 5 -20.90 -35.80 -29.81
C LEU A 5 -21.06 -34.53 -30.66
N ILE A 6 -22.31 -34.22 -30.99
CA ILE A 6 -22.87 -32.91 -31.40
C ILE A 6 -23.93 -32.70 -30.32
N GLY A 7 -24.02 -31.64 -29.53
CA GLY A 7 -23.91 -30.20 -29.80
C GLY A 7 -25.15 -29.58 -29.15
N TYR A 8 -25.01 -28.60 -28.26
CA TYR A 8 -26.13 -27.78 -27.80
C TYR A 8 -25.63 -26.36 -27.49
N ALA A 9 -26.00 -25.44 -28.39
CA ALA A 9 -25.96 -24.01 -28.19
C ALA A 9 -27.42 -23.53 -28.23
N HIS A 10 -27.90 -22.93 -27.14
CA HIS A 10 -29.20 -22.25 -27.16
C HIS A 10 -29.08 -20.82 -26.61
N ARG A 11 -29.49 -19.90 -27.49
CA ARG A 11 -29.67 -18.46 -27.29
C ARG A 11 -30.84 -18.21 -26.33
N HIS A 12 -30.76 -17.12 -25.56
CA HIS A 12 -31.95 -16.32 -25.23
C HIS A 12 -31.68 -14.84 -25.53
N SER A 13 -32.53 -14.29 -26.39
CA SER A 13 -32.65 -12.89 -26.77
C SER A 13 -34.07 -12.48 -26.38
N LEU A 14 -34.22 -11.51 -25.49
CA LEU A 14 -35.51 -10.83 -25.25
C LEU A 14 -35.27 -9.33 -25.06
N LEU A 15 -35.70 -8.57 -26.07
CA LEU A 15 -35.93 -7.14 -26.08
C LEU A 15 -37.44 -6.92 -26.13
N ALA A 16 -38.00 -6.15 -25.20
CA ALA A 16 -39.29 -5.46 -25.31
C ALA A 16 -39.25 -4.27 -24.33
N ALA A 17 -39.05 -3.04 -24.80
CA ALA A 17 -40.08 -2.10 -25.26
C ALA A 17 -40.92 -1.49 -24.11
N SER A 18 -40.49 -0.32 -23.63
CA SER A 18 -41.31 0.62 -22.86
C SER A 18 -41.16 2.02 -23.47
N ARG A 19 -42.30 2.66 -23.79
CA ARG A 19 -42.42 3.98 -24.42
C ARG A 19 -42.51 5.09 -23.34
N PRO A 20 -42.18 6.36 -23.68
CA PRO A 20 -42.06 7.44 -22.72
C PRO A 20 -43.39 8.17 -22.46
N ILE A 21 -43.60 8.58 -21.21
CA ILE A 21 -44.64 9.55 -20.82
C ILE A 21 -44.02 10.94 -20.84
N LYS A 22 -44.61 11.83 -21.65
CA LYS A 22 -44.37 13.27 -21.64
C LYS A 22 -45.17 13.90 -20.51
N GLN A 23 -44.53 14.70 -19.66
CA GLN A 23 -45.18 15.83 -19.01
C GLN A 23 -44.29 17.06 -19.10
N ALA A 24 -44.94 18.19 -19.35
CA ALA A 24 -44.37 19.50 -19.59
C ALA A 24 -44.71 20.43 -18.43
N THR A 25 -43.97 21.55 -18.40
CA THR A 25 -44.22 22.83 -17.70
C THR A 25 -43.72 22.98 -16.27
N GLY A 26 -42.96 24.07 -16.06
CA GLY A 26 -42.50 24.49 -14.73
C GLY A 26 -41.35 25.49 -14.72
N THR A 27 -41.36 26.52 -15.57
CA THR A 27 -40.50 27.71 -15.44
C THR A 27 -40.94 28.56 -14.25
N GLN A 28 -40.07 28.74 -13.24
CA GLN A 28 -39.90 29.96 -12.44
C GLN A 28 -38.90 29.70 -11.30
N GLN A 29 -37.68 30.25 -11.41
CA GLN A 29 -36.87 30.78 -10.29
C GLN A 29 -35.56 31.35 -10.84
N LEU A 30 -35.66 32.48 -11.54
CA LEU A 30 -34.54 33.39 -11.78
C LEU A 30 -34.75 34.58 -10.84
N GLY A 31 -34.11 34.56 -9.66
CA GLY A 31 -34.31 35.64 -8.69
C GLY A 31 -33.43 35.66 -7.43
N ILE A 32 -32.46 34.74 -7.24
CA ILE A 32 -31.63 34.72 -6.02
C ILE A 32 -30.15 34.38 -6.31
N ILE A 33 -29.57 34.93 -7.38
CA ILE A 33 -28.13 34.70 -7.71
C ILE A 33 -27.30 36.01 -7.69
N SER A 34 -27.90 37.15 -7.35
CA SER A 34 -27.19 38.44 -7.33
C SER A 34 -26.67 38.88 -5.95
N CYS A 35 -26.92 38.13 -4.87
CA CYS A 35 -26.57 38.55 -3.49
C CYS A 35 -25.58 37.63 -2.76
N LEU A 36 -25.09 36.55 -3.39
CA LEU A 36 -24.18 35.59 -2.75
C LEU A 36 -22.70 35.78 -3.15
N CYS A 37 -22.39 36.58 -4.17
CA CYS A 37 -21.00 36.82 -4.59
C CYS A 37 -20.20 37.76 -3.64
N ASP A 38 -20.87 38.60 -2.87
CA ASP A 38 -20.20 39.58 -1.99
C ASP A 38 -19.96 39.08 -0.55
N VAL A 39 -20.58 37.95 -0.17
CA VAL A 39 -20.40 37.33 1.16
C VAL A 39 -19.26 36.31 1.15
N VAL A 40 -19.06 35.59 0.04
CA VAL A 40 -18.01 34.56 -0.11
C VAL A 40 -16.61 35.17 -0.28
N THR A 41 -16.49 36.38 -0.81
CA THR A 41 -15.20 37.07 -0.97
C THR A 41 -14.68 37.72 0.31
N ASN A 42 -15.52 37.93 1.32
CA ASN A 42 -15.11 38.47 2.61
C ASN A 42 -14.79 37.39 3.66
N SER A 43 -15.45 36.23 3.65
CA SER A 43 -15.10 35.10 4.55
C SER A 43 -13.76 34.43 4.21
N THR A 44 -13.29 34.52 2.97
CA THR A 44 -11.99 33.95 2.53
C THR A 44 -10.77 34.73 3.02
N LYS A 45 -10.94 35.98 3.50
CA LYS A 45 -9.86 36.78 4.06
C LYS A 45 -9.66 36.57 5.55
N THR A 46 -10.72 36.28 6.30
CA THR A 46 -10.69 36.01 7.75
C THR A 46 -10.21 34.58 8.06
N LEU A 47 -10.56 33.58 7.24
CA LEU A 47 -10.11 32.18 7.43
C LEU A 47 -8.60 31.95 7.18
N ARG A 48 -7.94 32.79 6.37
CA ARG A 48 -6.48 32.72 6.13
C ARG A 48 -5.62 33.14 7.32
N GLN A 49 -6.20 33.75 8.36
CA GLN A 49 -5.47 34.10 9.58
C GLN A 49 -5.45 32.96 10.60
N ASP A 50 -6.51 32.14 10.67
CA ASP A 50 -6.60 31.03 11.63
C ASP A 50 -5.85 29.76 11.14
N GLU A 51 -5.71 29.60 9.83
CA GLU A 51 -4.90 28.53 9.19
C GLU A 51 -3.39 28.63 9.52
N LYS A 52 -2.92 29.79 10.02
CA LYS A 52 -1.51 30.03 10.37
C LYS A 52 -1.08 29.34 11.67
N GLN A 53 -2.03 28.96 12.54
CA GLN A 53 -1.68 28.32 13.82
C GLN A 53 -1.70 26.79 13.76
N LEU A 54 -2.44 26.18 12.84
CA LEU A 54 -2.57 24.71 12.74
C LEU A 54 -1.48 24.03 11.88
N ARG A 55 -0.76 24.77 11.02
CA ARG A 55 0.31 24.20 10.15
C ARG A 55 1.66 23.98 10.84
N LEU A 56 1.78 24.27 12.14
CA LEU A 56 3.01 24.09 12.94
C LEU A 56 3.32 22.62 13.32
N PHE A 57 2.40 21.68 13.07
CA PHE A 57 2.56 20.25 13.41
C PHE A 57 3.43 19.42 12.45
N SER A 58 3.95 20.00 11.36
CA SER A 58 4.88 19.30 10.45
C SER A 58 6.34 19.23 10.95
N SER A 59 6.61 19.76 12.15
CA SER A 59 7.94 19.85 12.77
C SER A 59 8.43 18.53 13.40
N ASN A 60 7.56 17.52 13.57
CA ASN A 60 7.93 16.20 14.12
C ASN A 60 8.52 15.22 13.09
N LEU A 61 8.73 15.63 11.84
CA LEU A 61 9.33 14.82 10.78
C LEU A 61 10.86 14.99 10.66
N LEU A 62 11.45 15.85 11.50
CA LEU A 62 12.89 16.04 11.61
C LEU A 62 13.41 15.11 12.71
N GLY A 63 13.81 13.90 12.34
CA GLY A 63 14.57 13.04 13.22
C GLY A 63 15.78 13.80 13.77
N HIS A 64 15.84 13.99 15.08
CA HIS A 64 17.03 14.52 15.73
C HIS A 64 18.20 13.60 15.41
N SER A 65 19.24 14.15 14.76
CA SER A 65 20.50 13.43 14.59
C SER A 65 21.15 13.25 15.97
N PRO A 66 21.43 12.02 16.43
CA PRO A 66 22.05 11.79 17.74
C PRO A 66 23.52 12.25 17.80
N MET A 67 24.09 12.73 16.68
CA MET A 67 25.43 13.31 16.62
C MET A 67 25.45 14.85 16.72
N ALA A 68 24.30 15.52 16.80
CA ALA A 68 24.27 16.93 17.16
C ALA A 68 24.65 17.04 18.64
N GLN A 69 25.92 17.38 18.91
CA GLN A 69 26.37 17.63 20.27
C GLN A 69 25.45 18.67 20.91
N PRO A 70 24.91 18.41 22.11
CA PRO A 70 24.15 19.42 22.82
C PRO A 70 25.05 20.64 23.00
N VAL A 71 24.57 21.80 22.52
CA VAL A 71 25.22 23.08 22.80
C VAL A 71 25.34 23.19 24.33
N PRO A 72 26.55 23.35 24.89
CA PRO A 72 26.71 23.38 26.33
C PRO A 72 26.07 24.66 26.87
N ASN A 73 24.89 24.49 27.49
CA ASN A 73 24.30 25.51 28.34
C ASN A 73 25.24 25.74 29.53
N GLN A 74 25.97 26.85 29.47
CA GLN A 74 26.76 27.37 30.57
C GLN A 74 25.87 27.89 31.70
N HIS A 75 26.02 27.27 32.87
CA HIS A 75 25.82 27.81 34.24
C HIS A 75 24.40 28.32 34.59
N ILE A 76 23.78 28.03 35.74
CA ILE A 76 24.27 28.01 37.13
C ILE A 76 23.32 27.09 37.92
N ASN A 77 23.84 26.14 38.72
CA ASN A 77 23.13 25.76 39.94
C ASN A 77 24.09 25.39 41.08
N LYS A 78 23.85 26.03 42.22
CA LYS A 78 24.51 25.82 43.52
C LYS A 78 23.95 24.56 44.18
N LYS A 79 24.85 23.80 44.83
CA LYS A 79 24.79 23.15 46.18
C LYS A 79 23.41 22.68 46.68
N GLN A 80 23.20 21.55 47.35
CA GLN A 80 23.99 20.59 48.13
C GLN A 80 22.96 19.56 48.63
N GLY A 81 23.35 18.32 48.94
CA GLY A 81 22.51 17.47 49.80
C GLY A 81 22.75 15.96 49.64
N SER A 82 23.48 15.40 50.59
CA SER A 82 23.90 14.01 50.77
C SER A 82 22.82 13.09 51.36
N GLU A 83 22.76 11.82 50.95
CA GLU A 83 23.00 10.63 51.80
C GLU A 83 22.85 9.28 51.04
N PRO A 84 23.48 8.16 51.50
CA PRO A 84 23.62 6.92 50.73
C PRO A 84 22.97 5.68 51.38
N SER A 85 22.34 4.79 50.58
CA SER A 85 22.04 3.37 50.87
C SER A 85 21.03 2.86 49.83
N SER A 86 20.99 1.64 49.31
CA SER A 86 21.89 0.50 49.22
C SER A 86 21.21 -0.54 48.30
N LYS A 87 21.95 -1.13 47.35
CA LYS A 87 21.80 -2.49 46.76
C LYS A 87 20.42 -2.97 46.26
N SER A 88 20.29 -3.08 44.93
CA SER A 88 19.84 -4.31 44.21
C SER A 88 19.76 -4.00 42.71
N THR A 89 20.83 -4.29 41.97
CA THR A 89 20.87 -4.12 40.51
C THR A 89 20.77 -5.50 39.86
N LYS A 90 19.56 -5.87 39.46
CA LYS A 90 19.36 -6.75 38.29
C LYS A 90 19.82 -5.99 37.06
N PRO A 91 20.47 -6.59 36.06
CA PRO A 91 20.70 -5.91 34.79
C PRO A 91 19.35 -5.84 34.07
N SER A 92 18.62 -4.75 34.29
CA SER A 92 17.60 -4.30 33.35
C SER A 92 18.37 -3.81 32.13
N VAL A 93 18.40 -4.63 31.09
CA VAL A 93 18.67 -4.18 29.73
C VAL A 93 17.48 -3.30 29.36
N MET A 94 17.51 -2.05 29.81
CA MET A 94 16.69 -1.01 29.20
C MET A 94 17.25 -0.84 27.79
N SER A 95 16.48 -1.32 26.81
CA SER A 95 16.62 -0.88 25.44
C SER A 95 16.39 0.64 25.44
N SER A 96 17.48 1.39 25.54
CA SER A 96 17.51 2.71 24.95
C SER A 96 17.15 2.49 23.49
N SER A 97 15.97 2.93 23.09
CA SER A 97 15.47 2.91 21.73
C SER A 97 16.47 3.60 20.80
N VAL A 98 17.41 2.82 20.27
CA VAL A 98 18.31 3.21 19.19
C VAL A 98 17.49 3.19 17.89
N SER A 99 16.48 4.06 17.83
CA SER A 99 15.68 4.33 16.63
C SER A 99 16.47 5.20 15.62
N GLY A 100 17.68 5.65 15.99
CA GLY A 100 18.44 6.64 15.23
C GLY A 100 19.42 6.14 14.16
N VAL A 101 19.62 4.82 13.98
CA VAL A 101 20.67 4.31 13.06
C VAL A 101 20.18 4.11 11.62
N TRP A 102 18.88 4.01 11.40
CA TRP A 102 18.31 3.64 10.09
C TRP A 102 17.72 4.79 9.29
N ALA A 103 17.77 6.01 9.84
CA ALA A 103 17.50 7.21 9.06
C ALA A 103 18.76 7.56 8.27
N GLN A 104 19.17 6.71 7.31
CA GLN A 104 20.03 7.21 6.24
C GLN A 104 19.30 8.41 5.63
N THR A 105 19.96 9.57 5.65
CA THR A 105 19.55 10.76 4.93
C THR A 105 19.57 10.40 3.45
N SER A 106 18.45 9.88 2.95
CA SER A 106 18.35 9.55 1.54
C SER A 106 18.59 10.85 0.76
N ALA A 107 19.34 10.79 -0.35
CA ALA A 107 19.58 11.95 -1.19
C ALA A 107 18.27 12.66 -1.61
N LYS A 108 17.15 11.91 -1.63
CA LYS A 108 15.79 12.43 -1.79
C LYS A 108 15.37 13.33 -0.62
N ARG A 109 15.54 12.90 0.64
CA ARG A 109 15.25 13.71 1.83
C ARG A 109 16.12 14.97 1.89
N ASP A 110 17.42 14.83 1.64
CA ASP A 110 18.33 15.98 1.59
C ASP A 110 17.89 16.97 0.52
N LYS A 111 17.49 16.48 -0.65
CA LYS A 111 16.98 17.33 -1.73
C LYS A 111 15.65 17.99 -1.37
N LEU A 112 14.74 17.30 -0.67
CA LEU A 112 13.50 17.93 -0.18
C LEU A 112 13.78 19.03 0.84
N VAL A 113 14.75 18.83 1.73
CA VAL A 113 15.18 19.85 2.70
C VAL A 113 15.80 21.05 1.99
N GLU A 114 16.69 20.81 1.01
CA GLU A 114 17.26 21.86 0.17
C GLU A 114 16.17 22.67 -0.53
N LEU A 115 15.21 21.99 -1.16
CA LEU A 115 14.10 22.65 -1.86
C LEU A 115 13.20 23.44 -0.90
N ARG A 116 12.96 22.96 0.32
CA ARG A 116 12.22 23.69 1.35
C ARG A 116 12.97 24.94 1.79
N SER A 117 14.30 24.87 1.93
CA SER A 117 15.12 26.04 2.27
C SER A 117 15.18 27.10 1.17
N ALA A 118 14.83 26.73 -0.07
CA ALA A 118 14.78 27.63 -1.23
C ALA A 118 13.38 28.24 -1.48
N LEU A 119 12.41 28.01 -0.61
CA LEU A 119 11.08 28.62 -0.69
C LEU A 119 11.15 30.14 -0.44
N LYS A 120 10.26 30.90 -1.07
CA LYS A 120 10.15 32.35 -0.84
C LYS A 120 9.45 32.63 0.50
N ASP A 121 9.64 33.83 1.05
CA ASP A 121 9.05 34.26 2.33
C ASP A 121 7.52 34.08 2.44
N ASN A 122 6.83 34.03 1.30
CA ASN A 122 5.39 33.89 1.16
C ASN A 122 4.91 32.47 0.78
N GLU A 123 5.81 31.50 0.68
CA GLU A 123 5.52 30.08 0.40
C GLU A 123 5.84 29.25 1.66
N PHE A 124 4.84 28.61 2.27
CA PHE A 124 5.05 27.84 3.51
C PHE A 124 5.39 26.37 3.25
N SER A 125 5.09 25.87 2.05
CA SER A 125 5.28 24.48 1.66
C SER A 125 5.71 24.36 0.19
N LEU A 126 6.23 23.19 -0.19
CA LEU A 126 6.57 22.88 -1.59
C LEU A 126 5.33 22.82 -2.49
N ASP A 127 4.16 22.58 -1.89
CA ASP A 127 2.85 22.58 -2.55
C ASP A 127 2.44 24.03 -2.87
N ASP A 128 2.67 25.00 -1.97
CA ASP A 128 2.38 26.42 -2.23
C ASP A 128 3.23 26.99 -3.39
N ALA A 129 4.44 26.45 -3.57
CA ALA A 129 5.33 26.83 -4.67
C ALA A 129 5.00 26.12 -6.00
N ALA A 130 4.10 25.12 -5.99
CA ALA A 130 3.76 24.35 -7.19
C ALA A 130 2.86 25.17 -8.11
N SER A 131 3.14 25.10 -9.41
CA SER A 131 2.24 25.66 -10.41
C SER A 131 0.88 24.94 -10.39
N GLU A 132 -0.18 25.56 -10.92
CA GLU A 132 -1.51 24.92 -10.98
C GLU A 132 -1.48 23.54 -11.65
N GLU A 133 -0.65 23.37 -12.69
CA GLU A 133 -0.46 22.09 -13.37
C GLU A 133 0.27 21.05 -12.51
N GLU A 134 1.21 21.49 -11.68
CA GLU A 134 1.96 20.64 -10.75
C GLU A 134 1.11 20.25 -9.54
N MET A 135 0.24 21.14 -9.08
CA MET A 135 -0.77 20.85 -8.06
C MET A 135 -1.75 19.77 -8.50
N LEU A 136 -2.16 19.76 -9.79
CA LEU A 136 -2.97 18.66 -10.32
C LEU A 136 -2.25 17.31 -10.27
N ASP A 137 -0.94 17.30 -10.52
CA ASP A 137 -0.13 16.08 -10.45
C ASP A 137 -0.02 15.57 -8.99
N LEU A 138 0.10 16.50 -8.02
CA LEU A 138 0.12 16.18 -6.58
C LEU A 138 -1.25 15.70 -6.07
N ASN A 139 -2.33 16.40 -6.42
CA ASN A 139 -3.70 16.01 -6.06
C ASN A 139 -4.06 14.64 -6.64
N LEU A 140 -3.56 14.30 -7.83
CA LEU A 140 -3.71 12.94 -8.37
C LEU A 140 -3.01 11.91 -7.48
N ALA A 141 -1.78 12.17 -7.05
CA ALA A 141 -1.05 11.25 -6.17
C ALA A 141 -1.76 11.08 -4.82
N ASP A 142 -2.27 12.18 -4.24
CA ASP A 142 -3.00 12.17 -2.98
C ASP A 142 -4.34 11.42 -3.09
N GLY A 143 -5.08 11.59 -4.20
CA GLY A 143 -6.33 10.84 -4.41
C GLY A 143 -6.12 9.36 -4.63
N LEU A 144 -5.08 9.00 -5.38
CA LEU A 144 -4.68 7.59 -5.49
C LEU A 144 -4.31 7.03 -4.11
N ARG A 145 -3.62 7.83 -3.28
CA ARG A 145 -3.19 7.40 -1.94
C ARG A 145 -4.38 7.10 -1.05
N LEU A 146 -5.41 7.95 -1.05
CA LEU A 146 -6.61 7.72 -0.24
C LEU A 146 -7.31 6.40 -0.61
N VAL A 147 -7.47 6.13 -1.91
CA VAL A 147 -8.06 4.87 -2.40
C VAL A 147 -7.25 3.66 -1.94
N VAL A 148 -5.92 3.76 -2.05
CA VAL A 148 -5.00 2.68 -1.67
C VAL A 148 -4.94 2.49 -0.15
N GLU A 149 -4.95 3.57 0.62
CA GLU A 149 -4.95 3.52 2.09
C GLU A 149 -6.20 2.80 2.62
N MET A 150 -7.38 3.09 2.04
CA MET A 150 -8.61 2.36 2.37
C MET A 150 -8.54 0.88 2.00
N ALA A 151 -7.84 0.55 0.91
CA ALA A 151 -7.58 -0.83 0.56
C ALA A 151 -6.59 -1.47 1.55
N ASP A 152 -5.46 -0.85 1.86
CA ASP A 152 -4.44 -1.40 2.77
C ASP A 152 -5.03 -1.74 4.17
N LYS A 153 -5.95 -0.91 4.68
CA LYS A 153 -6.60 -1.11 5.99
C LYS A 153 -7.59 -2.27 6.05
N GLY A 154 -8.12 -2.74 4.92
CA GLY A 154 -9.16 -3.78 4.91
C GLY A 154 -10.53 -3.33 5.45
N GLU A 155 -10.72 -2.04 5.73
CA GLU A 155 -11.97 -1.47 6.26
C GLU A 155 -13.09 -1.38 5.21
N TYR A 156 -12.85 -1.90 4.01
CA TYR A 156 -13.81 -1.85 2.91
C TYR A 156 -14.92 -2.91 3.11
N ASN A 157 -15.90 -2.57 3.93
CA ASN A 157 -17.12 -3.36 4.16
C ASN A 157 -18.21 -3.13 3.11
N PHE A 158 -17.91 -2.38 2.04
CA PHE A 158 -18.89 -2.18 0.99
C PHE A 158 -19.03 -3.48 0.20
N ALA A 159 -20.15 -4.16 0.41
CA ALA A 159 -20.53 -5.39 -0.28
C ALA A 159 -20.83 -5.06 -1.76
N SER A 160 -19.80 -4.75 -2.52
CA SER A 160 -19.91 -4.66 -3.97
C SER A 160 -20.32 -6.03 -4.50
N ASP A 161 -21.29 -6.07 -5.41
CA ASP A 161 -21.83 -7.30 -5.99
C ASP A 161 -20.74 -8.28 -6.48
N TRP A 162 -19.63 -7.74 -7.00
CA TRP A 162 -18.50 -8.53 -7.46
C TRP A 162 -17.75 -9.23 -6.35
N LEU A 163 -17.61 -8.61 -5.17
CA LEU A 163 -16.95 -9.20 -4.01
C LEU A 163 -17.80 -10.34 -3.43
N VAL A 164 -19.13 -10.17 -3.44
CA VAL A 164 -20.07 -11.22 -3.04
C VAL A 164 -19.94 -12.42 -3.98
N GLU A 165 -19.92 -12.19 -5.30
CA GLU A 165 -19.77 -13.26 -6.28
C GLU A 165 -18.40 -13.95 -6.18
N MET A 166 -17.34 -13.17 -6.00
CA MET A 166 -15.99 -13.68 -5.74
C MET A 166 -15.92 -14.54 -4.48
N ASN A 167 -16.51 -14.08 -3.39
CA ASN A 167 -16.53 -14.83 -2.14
C ASN A 167 -17.32 -16.13 -2.29
N LYS A 168 -18.41 -16.16 -3.07
CA LYS A 168 -19.10 -17.43 -3.36
C LYS A 168 -18.18 -18.40 -4.05
N ILE A 169 -17.43 -17.97 -5.07
CA ILE A 169 -16.55 -18.83 -5.86
C ILE A 169 -15.38 -19.33 -5.01
N LEU A 170 -14.77 -18.46 -4.21
CA LEU A 170 -13.70 -18.84 -3.27
C LEU A 170 -14.22 -19.72 -2.11
N ALA A 171 -15.50 -19.58 -1.73
CA ALA A 171 -16.12 -20.39 -0.67
C ALA A 171 -16.54 -21.79 -1.13
N VAL A 172 -16.66 -22.06 -2.44
CA VAL A 172 -17.00 -23.41 -2.94
C VAL A 172 -15.99 -24.46 -2.46
N SER A 173 -14.74 -24.09 -2.15
CA SER A 173 -13.74 -25.02 -1.61
C SER A 173 -13.85 -25.28 -0.10
N GLU A 174 -14.64 -24.50 0.66
CA GLU A 174 -14.72 -24.64 2.14
C GLU A 174 -15.75 -25.67 2.61
N ALA A 175 -16.67 -26.07 1.73
CA ALA A 175 -17.72 -27.03 2.09
C ALA A 175 -17.21 -28.48 2.24
N GLY A 176 -15.98 -28.76 1.80
CA GLY A 176 -15.31 -30.04 2.02
C GLY A 176 -14.45 -30.01 3.29
N THR A 177 -14.51 -31.05 4.11
CA THR A 177 -13.61 -31.22 5.28
C THR A 177 -12.19 -31.59 4.88
N GLU A 178 -12.00 -32.11 3.67
CA GLU A 178 -10.69 -32.53 3.16
C GLU A 178 -10.10 -31.42 2.28
N ASP A 179 -8.84 -31.08 2.54
CA ASP A 179 -8.11 -30.09 1.76
C ASP A 179 -7.72 -30.69 0.40
N ILE A 180 -8.11 -30.03 -0.68
CA ILE A 180 -7.84 -30.48 -2.04
C ILE A 180 -6.42 -30.05 -2.40
N LEU A 181 -5.55 -31.03 -2.63
CA LEU A 181 -4.20 -30.82 -3.13
C LEU A 181 -4.25 -30.65 -4.66
N LEU A 182 -3.80 -29.50 -5.15
CA LEU A 182 -3.77 -29.17 -6.56
C LEU A 182 -2.42 -29.56 -7.16
N ASP A 183 -2.44 -30.29 -8.27
CA ASP A 183 -1.29 -30.34 -9.16
C ASP A 183 -1.14 -29.03 -9.96
N ARG A 184 -0.05 -28.89 -10.71
CA ARG A 184 0.24 -27.68 -11.50
C ARG A 184 -0.87 -27.36 -12.51
N ALA A 185 -1.43 -28.37 -13.19
CA ALA A 185 -2.43 -28.16 -14.24
C ALA A 185 -3.77 -27.75 -13.64
N GLU A 186 -4.18 -28.35 -12.53
CA GLU A 186 -5.38 -28.00 -11.78
C GLU A 186 -5.28 -26.61 -11.17
N PHE A 187 -4.11 -26.29 -10.58
CA PHE A 187 -3.80 -24.97 -10.07
C PHE A 187 -3.89 -23.88 -11.15
N GLU A 188 -3.24 -24.08 -12.30
CA GLU A 188 -3.30 -23.11 -13.39
C GLU A 188 -4.72 -22.96 -13.94
N ARG A 189 -5.48 -24.05 -14.06
CA ARG A 189 -6.89 -24.01 -14.49
C ARG A 189 -7.74 -23.19 -13.53
N HIS A 190 -7.65 -23.47 -12.22
CA HIS A 190 -8.38 -22.73 -11.18
C HIS A 190 -8.09 -21.22 -11.23
N LEU A 191 -6.81 -20.86 -11.31
CA LEU A 191 -6.39 -19.46 -11.39
C LEU A 191 -6.85 -18.77 -12.69
N ASN A 192 -6.84 -19.46 -13.83
CA ASN A 192 -7.33 -18.90 -15.09
C ASN A 192 -8.84 -18.64 -15.06
N GLU A 193 -9.62 -19.54 -14.45
CA GLU A 193 -11.07 -19.37 -14.29
C GLU A 193 -11.38 -18.11 -13.47
N LEU A 194 -10.66 -17.92 -12.35
CA LEU A 194 -10.77 -16.71 -11.53
C LEU A 194 -10.35 -15.45 -12.29
N GLU A 195 -9.25 -15.49 -13.06
CA GLU A 195 -8.80 -14.33 -13.83
C GLU A 195 -9.84 -13.86 -14.87
N VAL A 196 -10.51 -14.81 -15.54
CA VAL A 196 -11.59 -14.50 -16.50
C VAL A 196 -12.75 -13.78 -15.80
N LEU A 197 -13.10 -14.19 -14.59
CA LEU A 197 -14.19 -13.61 -13.81
C LEU A 197 -13.89 -12.20 -13.29
N ILE A 198 -12.64 -11.93 -12.93
CA ILE A 198 -12.22 -10.64 -12.34
C ILE A 198 -11.96 -9.58 -13.42
N THR A 199 -11.60 -10.01 -14.63
CA THR A 199 -11.19 -9.10 -15.72
C THR A 199 -12.21 -7.99 -16.05
N PRO A 200 -13.54 -8.24 -16.10
CA PRO A 200 -14.53 -7.18 -16.32
C PRO A 200 -14.46 -6.03 -15.30
N PHE A 201 -14.12 -6.33 -14.05
CA PHE A 201 -14.02 -5.35 -12.97
C PHE A 201 -12.71 -4.54 -13.03
N CYS A 202 -11.65 -5.13 -13.59
CA CYS A 202 -10.36 -4.46 -13.79
C CYS A 202 -10.40 -3.39 -14.89
N GLU A 203 -11.42 -3.39 -15.75
CA GLU A 203 -11.51 -2.52 -16.92
C GLU A 203 -12.49 -1.33 -16.72
N CYS A 204 -13.03 -1.15 -15.50
CA CYS A 204 -13.98 -0.09 -15.21
C CYS A 204 -13.32 1.30 -15.10
N LYS A 205 -13.01 1.89 -16.26
CA LYS A 205 -12.42 3.23 -16.36
C LYS A 205 -13.34 4.35 -15.85
N LYS A 206 -14.65 4.11 -15.80
CA LYS A 206 -15.65 5.13 -15.40
C LYS A 206 -15.46 5.54 -13.95
N ASP A 207 -15.14 4.57 -13.10
CA ASP A 207 -15.04 4.79 -11.65
C ASP A 207 -13.84 5.68 -11.35
N VAL A 208 -12.68 5.37 -11.96
CA VAL A 208 -11.44 6.14 -11.82
C VAL A 208 -11.56 7.57 -12.37
N ALA A 209 -12.48 7.84 -13.30
CA ALA A 209 -12.71 9.18 -13.85
C ALA A 209 -13.03 10.22 -12.76
N ARG A 210 -13.82 9.78 -11.78
CA ARG A 210 -14.40 10.63 -10.74
C ARG A 210 -13.46 10.88 -9.58
N LEU A 211 -12.35 10.15 -9.50
CA LEU A 211 -11.32 10.34 -8.47
C LEU A 211 -10.77 11.76 -8.46
N ARG A 212 -10.67 12.41 -9.64
CA ARG A 212 -10.19 13.79 -9.71
C ARG A 212 -11.19 14.78 -9.12
N ASP A 213 -12.49 14.56 -9.30
CA ASP A 213 -13.52 15.47 -8.82
C ASP A 213 -13.59 15.44 -7.28
N PHE A 214 -13.38 14.26 -6.69
CA PHE A 214 -13.17 14.09 -5.25
C PHE A 214 -12.02 14.97 -4.72
N MET A 215 -10.87 14.96 -5.40
CA MET A 215 -9.68 15.67 -4.94
C MET A 215 -9.74 17.19 -5.06
N LYS A 216 -10.68 17.74 -5.82
CA LYS A 216 -10.86 19.20 -5.92
C LYS A 216 -11.57 19.79 -4.70
N ASN A 217 -12.38 18.99 -4.02
CA ASN A 217 -13.18 19.43 -2.88
C ASN A 217 -12.89 18.57 -1.64
N PRO A 218 -11.65 18.56 -1.11
CA PRO A 218 -11.26 17.70 0.02
C PRO A 218 -11.88 18.12 1.37
N GLN A 219 -12.66 19.20 1.44
CA GLN A 219 -13.23 19.75 2.69
C GLN A 219 -14.34 18.90 3.35
N VAL A 220 -14.40 17.60 3.06
CA VAL A 220 -15.47 16.71 3.56
C VAL A 220 -15.04 15.89 4.77
N GLU A 221 -13.75 15.84 5.11
CA GLU A 221 -13.36 15.33 6.43
C GLU A 221 -13.62 16.42 7.46
N GLY A 222 -14.81 16.32 8.06
CA GLY A 222 -15.23 17.19 9.12
C GLY A 222 -14.17 17.26 10.21
N ASP A 223 -13.98 18.47 10.73
CA ASP A 223 -13.51 18.69 12.10
C ASP A 223 -14.46 17.92 13.03
N SER A 224 -14.28 16.59 13.14
CA SER A 224 -14.73 15.86 14.31
C SER A 224 -13.86 16.37 15.44
N ASP A 225 -14.38 17.37 16.14
CA ASP A 225 -13.92 18.00 17.38
C ASP A 225 -13.82 16.96 18.53
N GLU A 226 -13.23 15.78 18.29
CA GLU A 226 -13.05 14.69 19.26
C GLU A 226 -11.87 14.95 20.22
N SER A 227 -11.17 16.08 20.06
CA SER A 227 -9.98 16.41 20.86
C SER A 227 -10.18 17.48 21.94
N LYS A 228 -11.40 17.96 22.22
CA LYS A 228 -11.63 19.06 23.18
C LYS A 228 -12.35 18.75 24.51
N SER A 229 -12.60 17.50 24.91
CA SER A 229 -13.36 17.23 26.15
C SER A 229 -12.70 16.32 27.20
N LYS A 230 -11.37 16.18 27.24
CA LYS A 230 -10.71 15.36 28.28
C LYS A 230 -10.30 16.06 29.57
N ASP A 231 -10.36 17.39 29.64
CA ASP A 231 -9.95 18.13 30.84
C ASP A 231 -11.03 19.11 31.33
N ALA A 232 -12.23 18.62 31.69
CA ALA A 232 -13.09 19.32 32.64
C ALA A 232 -14.18 18.41 33.23
N ILE A 233 -14.33 18.49 34.56
CA ILE A 233 -15.52 18.17 35.38
C ILE A 233 -15.59 16.76 35.97
N ASP A 234 -14.87 16.63 37.08
CA ASP A 234 -15.37 16.04 38.32
C ASP A 234 -16.60 16.84 38.81
N SER A 235 -17.81 16.29 38.66
CA SER A 235 -18.94 16.57 39.55
C SER A 235 -20.10 15.60 39.28
N SER A 236 -20.40 14.80 40.29
CA SER A 236 -21.58 13.97 40.44
C SER A 236 -22.89 14.80 40.34
N VAL A 237 -23.63 14.67 39.24
CA VAL A 237 -25.06 14.95 39.21
C VAL A 237 -25.74 13.93 38.30
N GLN A 238 -26.50 13.01 38.88
CA GLN A 238 -27.50 12.21 38.18
C GLN A 238 -28.66 13.15 37.83
N VAL A 239 -28.78 13.51 36.56
CA VAL A 239 -30.04 14.01 35.98
C VAL A 239 -30.46 13.04 34.90
N ASP A 240 -31.61 12.40 35.13
CA ASP A 240 -32.36 11.66 34.13
C ASP A 240 -32.62 12.57 32.93
N ARG A 241 -31.86 12.35 31.86
CA ARG A 241 -32.05 13.02 30.58
C ARG A 241 -32.48 11.95 29.59
N GLU A 242 -33.79 11.80 29.46
CA GLU A 242 -34.42 11.16 28.31
C GLU A 242 -33.95 11.89 27.05
N MET A 243 -32.88 11.38 26.45
CA MET A 243 -32.42 11.78 25.13
C MET A 243 -33.41 11.23 24.11
N SER A 244 -34.35 12.08 23.69
CA SER A 244 -34.97 11.95 22.38
C SER A 244 -33.86 11.84 21.35
N ALA A 245 -33.74 10.66 20.74
CA ALA A 245 -33.04 10.43 19.50
C ALA A 245 -33.78 11.21 18.39
N ASN A 246 -33.63 12.53 18.40
CA ASN A 246 -33.89 13.35 17.23
C ASN A 246 -32.74 13.07 16.27
N GLN A 247 -32.95 11.99 15.52
CA GLN A 247 -32.32 11.67 14.26
C GLN A 247 -32.45 12.91 13.37
N TYR A 248 -31.45 13.78 13.44
CA TYR A 248 -31.21 14.77 12.39
C TYR A 248 -30.78 13.97 11.16
N ASP A 249 -31.75 13.53 10.36
CA ASP A 249 -31.54 13.18 8.96
C ASP A 249 -31.10 14.48 8.27
N ILE A 250 -29.80 14.79 8.41
CA ILE A 250 -29.12 15.75 7.56
C ILE A 250 -29.18 15.08 6.19
N ASN A 251 -30.05 15.58 5.31
CA ASN A 251 -30.01 15.27 3.89
C ASN A 251 -28.62 15.68 3.39
N LEU A 252 -27.67 14.74 3.46
CA LEU A 252 -26.42 14.83 2.72
C LEU A 252 -26.82 15.07 1.28
N ASP A 253 -26.34 16.19 0.73
CA ASP A 253 -26.59 16.59 -0.65
C ASP A 253 -26.36 15.38 -1.57
N ASP A 254 -27.24 15.15 -2.56
CA ASP A 254 -27.17 13.99 -3.47
C ASP A 254 -25.76 13.86 -4.09
N ASP A 255 -25.08 14.99 -4.27
CA ASP A 255 -23.70 15.12 -4.74
C ASP A 255 -22.67 14.42 -3.83
N HIS A 256 -22.80 14.55 -2.50
CA HIS A 256 -21.91 13.89 -1.53
C HIS A 256 -22.07 12.37 -1.57
N GLN A 257 -23.30 11.88 -1.65
CA GLN A 257 -23.56 10.44 -1.73
C GLN A 257 -23.03 9.86 -3.05
N GLN A 258 -23.21 10.57 -4.16
CA GLN A 258 -22.66 10.18 -5.46
C GLN A 258 -21.13 10.13 -5.43
N LEU A 259 -20.51 11.09 -4.73
CA LEU A 259 -19.08 11.19 -4.60
C LEU A 259 -18.50 10.04 -3.76
N GLN A 260 -19.11 9.74 -2.61
CA GLN A 260 -18.74 8.61 -1.76
C GLN A 260 -18.90 7.28 -2.50
N ASN A 261 -19.99 7.09 -3.24
CA ASN A 261 -20.19 5.90 -4.07
C ASN A 261 -19.08 5.74 -5.13
N SER A 262 -18.64 6.85 -5.73
CA SER A 262 -17.58 6.85 -6.73
C SER A 262 -16.22 6.51 -6.12
N TYR A 263 -15.96 7.00 -4.90
CA TYR A 263 -14.79 6.63 -4.13
C TYR A 263 -14.75 5.13 -3.82
N HIS A 264 -15.87 4.57 -3.31
CA HIS A 264 -15.96 3.14 -3.05
C HIS A 264 -15.77 2.30 -4.33
N GLN A 265 -16.34 2.73 -5.46
CA GLN A 265 -16.10 2.08 -6.75
C GLN A 265 -14.62 2.11 -7.17
N CYS A 266 -13.90 3.20 -6.91
CA CYS A 266 -12.45 3.26 -7.13
C CYS A 266 -11.69 2.24 -6.27
N VAL A 267 -12.05 2.12 -4.98
CA VAL A 267 -11.46 1.12 -4.07
C VAL A 267 -11.76 -0.30 -4.58
N GLY A 268 -13.00 -0.58 -4.98
CA GLY A 268 -13.38 -1.86 -5.57
C GLY A 268 -12.59 -2.19 -6.85
N THR A 269 -12.40 -1.19 -7.72
CA THR A 269 -11.56 -1.35 -8.93
C THR A 269 -10.11 -1.65 -8.57
N TYR A 270 -9.54 -0.94 -7.60
CA TYR A 270 -8.16 -1.18 -7.14
C TYR A 270 -8.01 -2.58 -6.53
N ARG A 271 -8.97 -3.04 -5.72
CA ARG A 271 -9.01 -4.40 -5.16
C ARG A 271 -9.10 -5.48 -6.23
N ALA A 272 -9.91 -5.29 -7.27
CA ALA A 272 -9.96 -6.20 -8.40
C ALA A 272 -8.60 -6.30 -9.12
N LEU A 273 -7.87 -5.18 -9.26
CA LEU A 273 -6.52 -5.18 -9.81
C LEU A 273 -5.51 -5.88 -8.91
N LEU A 274 -5.58 -5.67 -7.59
CA LEU A 274 -4.75 -6.37 -6.61
C LEU A 274 -4.92 -7.88 -6.75
N LEU A 275 -6.16 -8.34 -6.81
CA LEU A 275 -6.47 -9.74 -6.96
C LEU A 275 -6.00 -10.31 -8.31
N LYS A 276 -6.19 -9.58 -9.40
CA LYS A 276 -5.69 -10.00 -10.72
C LYS A 276 -4.16 -10.16 -10.73
N HIS A 277 -3.43 -9.23 -10.10
CA HIS A 277 -1.98 -9.31 -10.02
C HIS A 277 -1.52 -10.35 -9.00
N SER A 278 -2.28 -10.64 -7.94
CA SER A 278 -1.95 -11.73 -7.02
C SER A 278 -2.11 -13.09 -7.71
N ILE A 279 -3.18 -13.30 -8.49
CA ILE A 279 -3.34 -14.48 -9.36
C ILE A 279 -2.13 -14.65 -10.28
N THR A 280 -1.73 -13.58 -10.99
CA THR A 280 -0.59 -13.61 -11.90
C THR A 280 0.72 -13.95 -11.15
N THR A 281 0.92 -13.34 -9.97
CA THR A 281 2.12 -13.51 -9.16
C THR A 281 2.21 -14.94 -8.62
N ILE A 282 1.15 -15.45 -8.00
CA ILE A 282 1.08 -16.81 -7.46
C ILE A 282 1.28 -17.82 -8.60
N LYS A 283 0.64 -17.61 -9.76
CA LYS A 283 0.84 -18.44 -10.95
C LYS A 283 2.29 -18.49 -11.41
N SER A 284 2.95 -17.33 -11.47
CA SER A 284 4.37 -17.24 -11.88
C SER A 284 5.35 -17.76 -10.82
N SER A 285 4.90 -17.89 -9.57
CA SER A 285 5.74 -18.30 -8.43
C SER A 285 5.53 -19.76 -8.05
N TRP A 286 4.88 -20.56 -8.90
CA TRP A 286 4.66 -21.98 -8.67
C TRP A 286 5.93 -22.71 -8.24
N ASP A 287 7.03 -22.52 -8.98
CA ASP A 287 8.28 -23.22 -8.71
C ASP A 287 8.85 -22.83 -7.33
N THR A 288 8.68 -21.57 -6.90
CA THR A 288 9.04 -21.12 -5.53
C THR A 288 8.12 -21.72 -4.47
N LEU A 289 6.81 -21.76 -4.72
CA LEU A 289 5.81 -22.28 -3.78
C LEU A 289 5.92 -23.80 -3.60
N THR A 290 6.38 -24.52 -4.63
CA THR A 290 6.58 -25.98 -4.58
C THR A 290 8.03 -26.39 -4.34
N ALA A 291 8.96 -25.44 -4.22
CA ALA A 291 10.35 -25.73 -3.90
C ALA A 291 10.41 -26.54 -2.60
N ILE A 292 11.17 -27.62 -2.62
CA ILE A 292 11.42 -28.43 -1.42
C ILE A 292 12.61 -27.78 -0.73
N ALA A 293 12.44 -27.34 0.51
CA ALA A 293 13.56 -26.82 1.28
C ALA A 293 14.56 -27.96 1.57
N ASP A 294 15.85 -27.66 1.63
CA ASP A 294 16.88 -28.65 1.99
C ASP A 294 16.57 -29.30 3.36
N VAL A 295 15.98 -28.52 4.27
CA VAL A 295 15.56 -28.99 5.60
C VAL A 295 14.38 -29.95 5.52
N ASP A 296 13.45 -29.78 4.59
CA ASP A 296 12.37 -30.74 4.37
C ASP A 296 12.91 -32.08 3.88
N ILE A 297 13.94 -32.05 3.02
CA ILE A 297 14.65 -33.25 2.56
C ILE A 297 15.32 -33.94 3.76
N ASP A 298 15.99 -33.18 4.62
CA ASP A 298 16.62 -33.71 5.83
C ASP A 298 15.58 -34.30 6.81
N ARG A 299 14.46 -33.62 7.03
CA ARG A 299 13.34 -34.11 7.87
C ARG A 299 12.73 -35.39 7.28
N ALA A 300 12.54 -35.45 5.96
CA ALA A 300 12.06 -36.64 5.27
C ALA A 300 13.03 -37.82 5.46
N ALA A 301 14.33 -37.58 5.26
CA ALA A 301 15.37 -38.60 5.43
C ALA A 301 15.44 -39.13 6.88
N VAL A 302 15.24 -38.28 7.88
CA VAL A 302 15.18 -38.67 9.29
C VAL A 302 13.93 -39.47 9.61
N LYS A 303 12.76 -39.05 9.11
CA LYS A 303 11.50 -39.79 9.31
C LYS A 303 11.63 -41.19 8.74
N ASP A 304 12.07 -41.33 7.50
CA ASP A 304 12.24 -42.63 6.84
C ASP A 304 13.21 -43.58 7.58
N ALA A 305 14.25 -43.04 8.22
CA ALA A 305 15.17 -43.82 9.05
C ALA A 305 14.52 -44.33 10.35
N SER A 306 13.51 -43.63 10.88
CA SER A 306 12.82 -43.97 12.12
C SER A 306 11.58 -44.87 11.93
N SER A 307 10.93 -44.82 10.77
CA SER A 307 9.74 -45.62 10.43
C SER A 307 10.04 -46.95 9.71
N SER A 308 11.28 -47.45 9.76
CA SER A 308 11.74 -48.65 9.05
C SER A 308 11.12 -50.00 9.49
N LEU A 309 9.94 -50.04 10.10
CA LEU A 309 9.28 -51.29 10.50
C LEU A 309 7.80 -51.44 10.08
N GLY A 310 7.23 -50.56 9.26
CA GLY A 310 5.84 -50.73 8.83
C GLY A 310 5.43 -49.95 7.59
N ASP A 311 5.59 -50.57 6.42
CA ASP A 311 4.71 -50.52 5.24
C ASP A 311 4.12 -49.16 4.79
N PHE A 312 4.81 -48.05 5.03
CA PHE A 312 4.45 -46.76 4.43
C PHE A 312 5.05 -46.67 3.03
N SER A 313 4.19 -46.85 2.03
CA SER A 313 4.54 -46.69 0.61
C SER A 313 5.10 -45.29 0.33
N SER A 314 6.37 -45.24 -0.07
CA SER A 314 7.12 -44.05 -0.47
C SER A 314 6.46 -43.17 -1.55
N SER A 315 5.39 -43.66 -2.20
CA SER A 315 4.64 -42.94 -3.23
C SER A 315 3.81 -41.75 -2.73
N GLN A 316 3.43 -41.70 -1.45
CA GLN A 316 2.59 -40.58 -0.95
C GLN A 316 3.40 -39.31 -0.65
N GLN A 317 4.68 -39.45 -0.27
CA GLN A 317 5.51 -38.32 0.14
C GLN A 317 6.02 -37.52 -1.07
N GLU A 318 6.38 -38.19 -2.17
CA GLU A 318 6.75 -37.50 -3.42
C GLU A 318 5.57 -36.72 -4.01
N ALA A 319 4.34 -37.24 -3.93
CA ALA A 319 3.15 -36.55 -4.43
C ALA A 319 2.80 -35.27 -3.63
N SER A 320 3.10 -35.25 -2.32
CA SER A 320 2.88 -34.07 -1.48
C SER A 320 3.85 -32.92 -1.80
N SER A 321 5.04 -33.23 -2.28
CA SER A 321 6.08 -32.23 -2.56
C SER A 321 5.79 -31.33 -3.77
N GLN A 322 4.91 -31.77 -4.68
CA GLN A 322 4.55 -31.04 -5.91
C GLN A 322 3.12 -30.50 -5.93
N SER A 323 2.41 -30.55 -4.79
CA SER A 323 1.04 -30.07 -4.70
C SER A 323 0.91 -28.88 -3.75
N LEU A 324 -0.12 -28.06 -3.99
CA LEU A 324 -0.49 -26.93 -3.15
C LEU A 324 -1.92 -27.10 -2.64
N SER A 325 -2.13 -26.71 -1.38
CA SER A 325 -3.46 -26.65 -0.78
C SER A 325 -4.33 -25.61 -1.50
N LEU A 326 -5.45 -26.05 -2.10
CA LEU A 326 -6.44 -25.15 -2.68
C LEU A 326 -6.97 -24.16 -1.63
N ARG A 327 -7.15 -24.62 -0.39
CA ARG A 327 -7.63 -23.78 0.71
C ARG A 327 -6.66 -22.65 1.02
N LYS A 328 -5.36 -22.95 1.16
CA LYS A 328 -4.31 -21.93 1.41
C LYS A 328 -4.23 -20.93 0.25
N VAL A 329 -4.30 -21.40 -1.00
CA VAL A 329 -4.33 -20.52 -2.18
C VAL A 329 -5.55 -19.59 -2.15
N ASN A 330 -6.75 -20.13 -1.92
CA ASN A 330 -7.98 -19.34 -1.85
C ASN A 330 -7.98 -18.34 -0.70
N ASN A 331 -7.37 -18.67 0.45
CA ASN A 331 -7.19 -17.74 1.56
C ASN A 331 -6.31 -16.54 1.15
N VAL A 332 -5.22 -16.77 0.43
CA VAL A 332 -4.39 -15.67 -0.11
C VAL A 332 -5.21 -14.81 -1.04
N LEU A 333 -5.93 -15.39 -1.99
CA LEU A 333 -6.77 -14.64 -2.93
C LEU A 333 -7.85 -13.82 -2.20
N ARG A 334 -8.50 -14.39 -1.18
CA ARG A 334 -9.49 -13.67 -0.37
C ARG A 334 -8.89 -12.49 0.39
N SER A 335 -7.70 -12.66 0.97
CA SER A 335 -7.01 -11.57 1.67
C SER A 335 -6.71 -10.37 0.75
N TYR A 336 -6.39 -10.60 -0.52
CA TYR A 336 -6.21 -9.52 -1.48
C TYR A 336 -7.54 -8.88 -1.92
N ALA A 337 -8.61 -9.68 -2.01
CA ALA A 337 -9.93 -9.20 -2.41
C ALA A 337 -10.56 -8.27 -1.37
N SER A 338 -10.48 -8.62 -0.08
CA SER A 338 -11.15 -7.88 1.01
C SER A 338 -10.30 -7.61 2.25
N GLY A 339 -9.20 -8.34 2.44
CA GLY A 339 -8.43 -8.29 3.68
C GLY A 339 -7.45 -7.14 3.79
N SER A 340 -6.94 -6.89 4.99
CA SER A 340 -5.89 -5.89 5.26
C SER A 340 -4.51 -6.36 4.78
N CYS A 341 -3.51 -5.48 4.76
CA CYS A 341 -2.12 -5.86 4.48
C CYS A 341 -1.60 -6.92 5.47
N ASP A 342 -1.99 -6.87 6.75
CA ASP A 342 -1.63 -7.88 7.74
C ASP A 342 -2.20 -9.25 7.37
N GLU A 343 -3.48 -9.32 7.00
CA GLU A 343 -4.12 -10.56 6.56
C GLU A 343 -3.49 -11.12 5.27
N GLN A 344 -3.04 -10.23 4.38
CA GLN A 344 -2.31 -10.63 3.17
C GLN A 344 -0.99 -11.31 3.52
N ILE A 345 -0.16 -10.68 4.35
CA ILE A 345 1.12 -11.26 4.77
C ILE A 345 0.90 -12.57 5.54
N LYS A 346 -0.08 -12.61 6.45
CA LYS A 346 -0.43 -13.81 7.20
C LYS A 346 -0.88 -14.96 6.29
N SER A 347 -1.73 -14.69 5.31
CA SER A 347 -2.20 -15.74 4.41
C SER A 347 -1.09 -16.28 3.52
N ILE A 348 -0.15 -15.42 3.06
CA ILE A 348 1.03 -15.83 2.30
C ILE A 348 1.98 -16.64 3.19
N TRP A 349 2.15 -16.24 4.44
CA TRP A 349 2.89 -17.02 5.44
C TRP A 349 2.32 -18.42 5.57
N THR A 350 1.01 -18.54 5.79
CA THR A 350 0.32 -19.84 5.88
C THR A 350 0.42 -20.65 4.58
N LEU A 351 0.51 -19.99 3.42
CA LEU A 351 0.70 -20.66 2.14
C LEU A 351 2.11 -21.27 2.01
N LEU A 352 3.14 -20.56 2.48
CA LEU A 352 4.52 -21.02 2.45
C LEU A 352 4.87 -21.98 3.60
N ASP A 353 4.16 -21.91 4.72
CA ASP A 353 4.27 -22.86 5.84
C ASP A 353 3.63 -24.20 5.44
N ARG A 354 4.41 -25.07 4.78
CA ARG A 354 3.91 -26.32 4.18
C ARG A 354 3.60 -27.39 5.23
N ASP A 355 4.34 -27.41 6.34
CA ASP A 355 4.21 -28.40 7.41
C ASP A 355 3.32 -27.94 8.57
N ASP A 356 2.71 -26.74 8.47
CA ASP A 356 1.82 -26.14 9.45
C ASP A 356 2.48 -26.01 10.84
N ASP A 357 3.80 -25.82 10.87
CA ASP A 357 4.57 -25.64 12.11
C ASP A 357 4.64 -24.17 12.56
N SER A 358 4.08 -23.24 11.75
CA SER A 358 4.08 -21.79 11.94
C SER A 358 5.47 -21.12 11.88
N LEU A 359 6.48 -21.85 11.41
CA LEU A 359 7.86 -21.43 11.40
C LEU A 359 8.41 -21.42 9.97
N LEU A 360 9.01 -20.30 9.56
CA LEU A 360 9.62 -20.16 8.23
C LEU A 360 11.13 -19.93 8.31
N GLU A 361 11.84 -20.38 7.28
CA GLU A 361 13.25 -20.09 7.04
C GLU A 361 13.47 -18.69 6.43
N GLU A 362 14.72 -18.23 6.42
CA GLU A 362 15.07 -16.91 5.85
C GLU A 362 14.61 -16.74 4.39
N GLU A 363 14.78 -17.77 3.57
CA GLU A 363 14.42 -17.77 2.15
C GLU A 363 12.90 -17.72 1.96
N GLU A 364 12.16 -18.46 2.79
CA GLU A 364 10.70 -18.45 2.80
C GLU A 364 10.15 -17.12 3.29
N VAL A 365 10.72 -16.53 4.35
CA VAL A 365 10.34 -15.18 4.82
C VAL A 365 10.59 -14.14 3.72
N SER A 366 11.71 -14.23 3.01
CA SER A 366 11.96 -13.37 1.85
C SER A 366 10.91 -13.57 0.75
N ALA A 367 10.51 -14.82 0.49
CA ALA A 367 9.45 -15.13 -0.46
C ALA A 367 8.08 -14.59 0.00
N VAL A 368 7.76 -14.64 1.29
CA VAL A 368 6.52 -14.05 1.85
C VAL A 368 6.45 -12.57 1.48
N VAL A 369 7.51 -11.82 1.74
CA VAL A 369 7.55 -10.38 1.48
C VAL A 369 7.52 -10.08 -0.01
N GLU A 370 8.24 -10.85 -0.83
CA GLU A 370 8.25 -10.67 -2.29
C GLU A 370 6.87 -10.95 -2.92
N LEU A 371 6.21 -12.03 -2.48
CA LEU A 371 4.85 -12.40 -2.88
C LEU A 371 3.80 -11.40 -2.37
N GLY A 372 4.05 -10.74 -1.24
CA GLY A 372 3.24 -9.63 -0.72
C GLY A 372 3.38 -8.36 -1.56
N LEU A 373 4.60 -8.04 -1.97
CA LEU A 373 4.95 -6.77 -2.61
C LEU A 373 4.59 -6.72 -4.10
N LYS A 374 4.83 -7.81 -4.84
CA LYS A 374 4.64 -7.88 -6.29
C LYS A 374 3.20 -7.55 -6.74
N PRO A 375 2.15 -8.12 -6.12
CA PRO A 375 0.77 -7.81 -6.51
C PRO A 375 0.42 -6.34 -6.32
N VAL A 376 0.86 -5.74 -5.20
CA VAL A 376 0.62 -4.33 -4.88
C VAL A 376 1.29 -3.42 -5.91
N LYS A 377 2.56 -3.67 -6.24
CA LYS A 377 3.29 -2.92 -7.28
C LYS A 377 2.58 -2.99 -8.64
N GLY A 378 2.23 -4.20 -9.08
CA GLY A 378 1.56 -4.40 -10.37
C GLY A 378 0.19 -3.72 -10.45
N ALA A 379 -0.63 -3.89 -9.41
CA ALA A 379 -1.95 -3.27 -9.32
C ALA A 379 -1.86 -1.75 -9.30
N LEU A 380 -0.94 -1.18 -8.51
CA LEU A 380 -0.74 0.26 -8.41
C LEU A 380 -0.33 0.87 -9.76
N MET A 381 0.65 0.25 -10.43
CA MET A 381 1.10 0.69 -11.76
C MET A 381 -0.05 0.71 -12.76
N LYS A 382 -0.89 -0.33 -12.76
CA LYS A 382 -2.05 -0.41 -13.65
C LYS A 382 -3.15 0.59 -13.27
N PHE A 383 -3.35 0.85 -11.98
CA PHE A 383 -4.34 1.79 -11.47
C PHE A 383 -3.97 3.24 -11.82
N VAL A 384 -2.70 3.62 -11.64
CA VAL A 384 -2.20 4.94 -12.07
C VAL A 384 -2.31 5.09 -13.58
N ASP A 385 -2.00 4.03 -14.34
CA ASP A 385 -2.18 4.04 -15.79
C ASP A 385 -3.63 4.33 -16.20
N MET A 386 -4.60 3.72 -15.53
CA MET A 386 -6.03 4.02 -15.75
C MET A 386 -6.39 5.45 -15.35
N ALA A 387 -5.94 5.93 -14.20
CA ALA A 387 -6.22 7.30 -13.76
C ALA A 387 -5.66 8.33 -14.73
N LEU A 388 -4.46 8.11 -15.25
CA LEU A 388 -3.85 8.96 -16.28
C LEU A 388 -4.60 8.86 -17.62
N GLU A 389 -5.13 7.69 -18.00
CA GLU A 389 -5.90 7.55 -19.24
C GLU A 389 -7.21 8.34 -19.21
N VAL A 390 -7.93 8.25 -18.10
CA VAL A 390 -9.27 8.80 -17.96
C VAL A 390 -9.27 10.30 -17.65
N SER A 391 -8.24 10.75 -16.93
CA SER A 391 -8.16 12.10 -16.43
C SER A 391 -7.09 12.90 -17.20
N PRO A 392 -7.43 13.61 -18.30
CA PRO A 392 -6.43 14.33 -19.08
C PRO A 392 -5.74 15.36 -18.18
N VAL A 393 -4.42 15.20 -18.01
CA VAL A 393 -3.68 15.72 -16.85
C VAL A 393 -3.86 17.23 -16.60
N ARG A 394 -4.15 18.03 -17.64
CA ARG A 394 -4.06 19.50 -17.58
C ARG A 394 -5.15 20.27 -18.32
N ASN A 395 -6.28 19.64 -18.68
CA ASN A 395 -7.40 20.37 -19.32
C ASN A 395 -8.45 20.76 -18.29
N PHE A 396 -8.46 22.06 -17.96
CA PHE A 396 -9.20 22.64 -16.84
C PHE A 396 -10.69 22.91 -17.10
N SER A 397 -11.16 22.94 -18.36
CA SER A 397 -12.58 23.21 -18.70
C SER A 397 -13.51 22.01 -18.51
N ILE A 398 -13.35 21.26 -17.41
CA ILE A 398 -14.32 20.22 -17.02
C ILE A 398 -15.62 20.86 -16.52
N SER A 399 -15.56 22.09 -15.98
CA SER A 399 -16.74 22.86 -15.56
C SER A 399 -17.75 23.10 -16.69
N ASP A 400 -17.29 23.13 -17.93
CA ASP A 400 -18.16 23.28 -19.11
C ASP A 400 -18.70 21.92 -19.60
N ALA A 401 -18.00 20.82 -19.31
CA ALA A 401 -18.39 19.47 -19.72
C ALA A 401 -19.43 18.83 -18.78
N ILE A 402 -19.37 19.11 -17.47
CA ILE A 402 -20.31 18.57 -16.48
C ILE A 402 -21.72 19.12 -16.67
N LYS A 403 -21.87 20.34 -17.23
CA LYS A 403 -23.19 20.92 -17.54
C LYS A 403 -23.87 20.29 -18.76
N SER A 404 -23.15 19.50 -19.56
CA SER A 404 -23.74 18.77 -20.68
C SER A 404 -23.91 17.30 -20.28
N ASP A 405 -25.15 16.83 -20.30
CA ASP A 405 -25.61 15.45 -20.05
C ASP A 405 -24.57 14.33 -20.21
N GLU A 406 -24.76 13.28 -19.40
CA GLU A 406 -24.06 11.97 -19.30
C GLU A 406 -23.54 11.33 -20.62
N LYS A 407 -24.04 11.78 -21.78
CA LYS A 407 -23.58 11.42 -23.14
C LYS A 407 -22.30 12.17 -23.58
N ALA A 408 -21.79 13.11 -22.78
CA ALA A 408 -20.70 14.03 -23.15
C ALA A 408 -19.28 13.60 -22.70
N TYR A 409 -19.05 12.37 -22.25
CA TYR A 409 -17.69 11.79 -22.20
C TYR A 409 -17.10 11.52 -23.60
N THR A 410 -17.68 12.12 -24.65
CA THR A 410 -17.07 12.14 -25.98
C THR A 410 -15.77 12.92 -25.88
N ALA A 411 -14.66 12.24 -26.18
CA ALA A 411 -13.31 12.75 -26.05
C ALA A 411 -13.23 14.21 -26.51
N VAL A 412 -13.03 15.13 -25.55
CA VAL A 412 -12.78 16.54 -25.84
C VAL A 412 -11.74 16.58 -26.94
N LYS A 413 -12.07 17.19 -28.08
CA LYS A 413 -11.18 17.24 -29.25
C LYS A 413 -9.98 18.14 -28.91
N LEU A 414 -8.98 17.56 -28.26
CA LEU A 414 -7.74 18.25 -27.94
C LEU A 414 -6.99 18.59 -29.22
N SER A 415 -6.44 19.80 -29.26
CA SER A 415 -5.47 20.18 -30.27
C SER A 415 -4.32 19.18 -30.27
N TRP A 416 -3.75 18.91 -31.43
CA TRP A 416 -2.60 18.01 -31.55
C TRP A 416 -1.41 18.42 -30.66
N ARG A 417 -1.23 19.73 -30.43
CA ARG A 417 -0.21 20.25 -29.49
C ARG A 417 -0.52 19.83 -28.05
N GLN A 418 -1.77 19.97 -27.61
CA GLN A 418 -2.23 19.55 -26.29
C GLN A 418 -2.09 18.03 -26.12
N LYS A 419 -2.49 17.23 -27.12
CA LYS A 419 -2.31 15.75 -27.09
C LYS A 419 -0.84 15.35 -26.91
N ARG A 420 0.08 16.04 -27.59
CA ARG A 420 1.53 15.79 -27.45
C ARG A 420 2.04 16.16 -26.07
N GLN A 421 1.62 17.31 -25.55
CA GLN A 421 2.00 17.75 -24.20
C GLN A 421 1.48 16.76 -23.15
N GLU A 422 0.21 16.39 -23.24
CA GLU A 422 -0.42 15.40 -22.36
C GLU A 422 0.31 14.05 -22.42
N THR A 423 0.63 13.55 -23.62
CA THR A 423 1.39 12.30 -23.77
C THR A 423 2.78 12.40 -23.12
N LYS A 424 3.46 13.55 -23.23
CA LYS A 424 4.74 13.79 -22.56
C LYS A 424 4.57 13.81 -21.05
N THR A 425 3.54 14.46 -20.53
CA THR A 425 3.24 14.50 -19.10
C THR A 425 2.92 13.11 -18.55
N LYS A 426 2.04 12.35 -19.21
CA LYS A 426 1.76 10.94 -18.83
C LYS A 426 3.04 10.10 -18.78
N LYS A 427 3.90 10.22 -19.79
CA LYS A 427 5.21 9.53 -19.81
C LYS A 427 6.10 9.97 -18.65
N LYS A 428 6.11 11.27 -18.30
CA LYS A 428 6.86 11.78 -17.15
C LYS A 428 6.34 11.19 -15.85
N LEU A 429 5.03 11.26 -15.60
CA LEU A 429 4.39 10.74 -14.38
C LEU A 429 4.62 9.24 -14.22
N LYS A 430 4.39 8.44 -15.29
CA LYS A 430 4.72 7.00 -15.28
C LYS A 430 6.19 6.72 -15.00
N LYS A 431 7.11 7.54 -15.54
CA LYS A 431 8.55 7.40 -15.26
C LYS A 431 8.87 7.69 -13.79
N VAL A 432 8.24 8.70 -13.20
CA VAL A 432 8.41 9.03 -11.78
C VAL A 432 7.87 7.91 -10.90
N LEU A 433 6.70 7.33 -11.23
CA LEU A 433 6.15 6.20 -10.49
C LEU A 433 7.03 4.95 -10.59
N LYS A 434 7.51 4.57 -11.78
CA LYS A 434 8.45 3.45 -11.95
C LYS A 434 9.75 3.65 -11.15
N LYS A 435 10.20 4.90 -11.06
CA LYS A 435 11.36 5.24 -10.22
C LYS A 435 11.03 5.02 -8.74
N ALA A 436 9.86 5.44 -8.27
CA ALA A 436 9.42 5.17 -6.90
C ALA A 436 9.33 3.66 -6.62
N GLU A 437 8.70 2.90 -7.52
CA GLU A 437 8.54 1.44 -7.42
C GLU A 437 9.87 0.68 -7.30
N SER A 438 10.84 1.02 -8.17
CA SER A 438 12.16 0.36 -8.21
C SER A 438 13.08 0.82 -7.09
N GLN A 439 12.99 2.07 -6.65
CA GLN A 439 13.95 2.61 -5.68
C GLN A 439 13.48 2.48 -4.23
N TYR A 440 12.17 2.55 -3.97
CA TYR A 440 11.68 2.67 -2.60
C TYR A 440 12.06 1.47 -1.73
N PHE A 441 11.56 0.28 -2.07
CA PHE A 441 11.82 -0.92 -1.26
C PHE A 441 13.25 -1.44 -1.41
N GLU A 442 13.84 -1.36 -2.59
CA GLU A 442 15.15 -1.93 -2.86
C GLU A 442 16.30 -1.06 -2.35
N ILE A 443 16.21 0.26 -2.53
CA ILE A 443 17.31 1.20 -2.26
C ILE A 443 17.04 2.00 -0.98
N GLU A 444 15.88 2.66 -0.86
CA GLU A 444 15.64 3.57 0.26
C GLU A 444 15.36 2.82 1.56
N VAL A 445 14.59 1.74 1.47
CA VAL A 445 14.26 0.88 2.59
C VAL A 445 15.33 -0.20 2.79
N GLU A 446 16.11 -0.56 1.76
CA GLU A 446 17.06 -1.68 1.80
C GLU A 446 16.40 -2.99 2.25
N MET A 447 15.24 -3.34 1.67
CA MET A 447 14.38 -4.44 2.12
C MET A 447 15.14 -5.75 2.36
N SER A 448 15.98 -6.19 1.42
CA SER A 448 16.76 -7.43 1.58
C SER A 448 17.74 -7.37 2.75
N HIS A 449 18.25 -6.20 3.12
CA HIS A 449 19.07 -6.06 4.32
C HIS A 449 18.22 -6.07 5.59
N ARG A 450 17.09 -5.35 5.60
CA ARG A 450 16.17 -5.30 6.75
C ARG A 450 15.56 -6.65 7.08
N LEU A 451 15.18 -7.44 6.07
CA LEU A 451 14.66 -8.80 6.29
C LEU A 451 15.71 -9.70 6.93
N ARG A 452 16.97 -9.61 6.47
CA ARG A 452 18.10 -10.31 7.12
C ARG A 452 18.31 -9.86 8.56
N CYS A 453 18.14 -8.56 8.84
CA CYS A 453 18.24 -8.05 10.21
C CYS A 453 17.09 -8.55 11.09
N ILE A 454 15.83 -8.48 10.61
CA ILE A 454 14.65 -9.01 11.30
C ILE A 454 14.87 -10.48 11.67
N TYR A 455 15.30 -11.28 10.70
CA TYR A 455 15.58 -12.70 10.90
C TYR A 455 16.77 -12.94 11.86
N SER A 456 17.77 -12.07 11.85
CA SER A 456 18.91 -12.16 12.78
C SER A 456 18.56 -11.74 14.21
N TRP A 457 17.67 -10.77 14.36
CA TRP A 457 17.27 -10.19 15.64
C TRP A 457 16.13 -10.93 16.33
N ALA A 458 15.37 -11.75 15.59
CA ALA A 458 14.35 -12.59 16.20
C ALA A 458 14.98 -13.53 17.24
N ASP A 459 14.33 -13.60 18.41
CA ASP A 459 14.79 -14.38 19.56
C ASP A 459 14.83 -15.89 19.28
N LYS A 460 14.05 -16.36 18.30
CA LYS A 460 13.95 -17.76 17.88
C LYS A 460 13.62 -18.65 19.08
N LEU A 461 12.57 -18.25 19.82
CA LEU A 461 12.15 -18.88 21.07
C LEU A 461 11.95 -20.38 20.94
N HIS A 462 11.49 -20.87 19.79
CA HIS A 462 11.34 -22.30 19.49
C HIS A 462 12.67 -23.10 19.62
N GLN A 463 13.82 -22.44 19.61
CA GLN A 463 15.13 -23.05 19.80
C GLN A 463 15.64 -22.98 21.23
N ASP A 464 15.09 -22.15 22.12
CA ASP A 464 15.61 -21.91 23.49
C ASP A 464 17.13 -21.62 23.53
N GLY A 465 17.69 -21.03 22.46
CA GLY A 465 19.14 -20.85 22.30
C GLY A 465 19.94 -22.16 22.20
N LYS A 466 19.26 -23.29 21.99
CA LYS A 466 19.85 -24.62 21.80
C LYS A 466 19.71 -25.04 20.35
N VAL A 467 20.82 -25.47 19.78
CA VAL A 467 20.84 -26.15 18.50
C VAL A 467 20.08 -27.48 18.66
N GLN A 468 18.90 -27.59 18.06
CA GLN A 468 18.17 -28.86 18.05
C GLN A 468 19.01 -29.88 17.27
N SER A 469 19.45 -30.92 17.98
CA SER A 469 20.19 -32.01 17.37
C SER A 469 19.35 -33.28 17.37
N ILE A 470 18.99 -33.78 16.20
CA ILE A 470 18.29 -35.06 16.08
C ILE A 470 19.34 -36.17 16.11
N LEU A 471 19.20 -37.08 17.08
CA LEU A 471 20.03 -38.26 17.21
C LEU A 471 19.44 -39.34 16.30
N VAL A 472 20.14 -39.65 15.21
CA VAL A 472 19.77 -40.79 14.35
C VAL A 472 20.60 -41.98 14.81
N ASP A 473 19.99 -42.84 15.62
CA ASP A 473 20.56 -44.16 15.88
C ASP A 473 20.37 -44.99 14.61
N SER A 474 21.47 -45.18 13.86
CA SER A 474 21.50 -46.23 12.83
C SER A 474 21.09 -47.55 13.51
N GLY A 475 20.01 -48.19 13.08
CA GLY A 475 19.47 -49.37 13.76
C GLY A 475 20.47 -50.53 13.85
N SER A 476 20.45 -51.22 14.99
CA SER A 476 21.27 -52.38 15.34
C SER A 476 20.73 -53.73 14.83
N GLU A 477 19.94 -53.76 13.76
CA GLU A 477 19.34 -55.01 13.25
C GLU A 477 20.11 -55.56 12.07
N GLY A 478 21.14 -56.38 12.34
CA GLY A 478 21.71 -57.25 11.30
C GLY A 478 23.19 -57.56 11.44
N GLY A 479 23.54 -58.41 12.40
CA GLY A 479 24.77 -59.22 12.32
C GLY A 479 26.00 -58.63 13.00
N THR A 480 26.31 -59.22 14.17
CA THR A 480 27.59 -59.55 14.84
C THR A 480 28.97 -59.17 14.25
N GLY A 481 29.11 -58.18 13.39
CA GLY A 481 30.38 -57.71 12.85
C GLY A 481 30.56 -56.22 13.12
N ALA A 482 31.26 -55.91 14.22
CA ALA A 482 31.86 -54.63 14.60
C ALA A 482 31.72 -53.48 13.56
N SER A 483 30.54 -52.87 13.49
CA SER A 483 30.37 -51.62 12.75
C SER A 483 30.60 -50.49 13.74
N ILE A 484 31.59 -49.65 13.46
CA ILE A 484 31.87 -48.41 14.18
C ILE A 484 30.67 -47.47 13.89
N MET A 485 29.60 -47.66 14.65
CA MET A 485 28.37 -46.87 14.56
C MET A 485 28.64 -45.52 15.24
N GLY A 486 29.19 -44.59 14.48
CA GLY A 486 29.28 -43.19 14.88
C GLY A 486 27.87 -42.61 14.98
N ARG A 487 27.49 -42.16 16.18
CA ARG A 487 26.27 -41.36 16.39
C ARG A 487 26.30 -40.16 15.46
N LYS A 488 25.43 -40.13 14.45
CA LYS A 488 25.23 -38.94 13.63
C LYS A 488 24.20 -38.06 14.33
N ARG A 489 24.63 -36.86 14.74
CA ARG A 489 23.72 -35.79 15.16
C ARG A 489 23.46 -34.93 13.94
N TYR A 490 22.21 -34.89 13.49
CA TYR A 490 21.76 -33.88 12.55
C TYR A 490 21.51 -32.61 13.34
N VAL A 491 22.14 -31.52 12.93
CA VAL A 491 21.93 -30.19 13.50
C VAL A 491 21.04 -29.47 12.49
N GLU A 492 19.85 -29.00 12.89
CA GLU A 492 19.12 -28.03 12.06
C GLU A 492 19.99 -26.77 11.98
N LEU A 493 20.64 -26.57 10.82
CA LEU A 493 21.69 -25.56 10.66
C LEU A 493 21.12 -24.15 10.44
N LYS A 494 19.90 -24.03 9.91
CA LYS A 494 19.23 -22.74 9.69
C LYS A 494 18.11 -22.57 10.71
N PRO A 495 18.12 -21.49 11.52
CA PRO A 495 17.04 -21.26 12.45
C PRO A 495 15.73 -20.95 11.73
N LYS A 496 14.57 -21.30 12.28
CA LYS A 496 13.32 -20.77 11.73
C LYS A 496 12.91 -19.50 12.48
N ILE A 497 11.84 -18.84 12.09
CA ILE A 497 11.24 -17.72 12.84
C ILE A 497 9.74 -17.92 12.84
N SER A 498 9.07 -17.67 13.97
CA SER A 498 7.61 -17.75 14.02
C SER A 498 6.95 -16.51 13.42
N TYR A 499 5.69 -16.65 13.00
CA TYR A 499 4.92 -15.50 12.50
C TYR A 499 4.88 -14.35 13.52
N ASP A 500 4.65 -14.65 14.80
CA ASP A 500 4.52 -13.64 15.85
C ASP A 500 5.86 -12.91 16.10
N GLU A 501 6.98 -13.64 16.08
CA GLU A 501 8.33 -13.05 16.17
C GLU A 501 8.60 -12.14 14.97
N PHE A 502 8.29 -12.63 13.76
CA PHE A 502 8.44 -11.84 12.54
C PHE A 502 7.64 -10.54 12.61
N ARG A 503 6.37 -10.59 13.03
CA ARG A 503 5.50 -9.41 13.13
C ARG A 503 5.97 -8.44 14.21
N CYS A 504 6.45 -8.94 15.36
CA CYS A 504 7.00 -8.08 16.39
C CYS A 504 8.19 -7.26 15.88
N MET A 505 9.18 -7.94 15.28
CA MET A 505 10.37 -7.29 14.72
C MET A 505 10.05 -6.40 13.51
N GLN A 506 9.11 -6.83 12.67
CA GLN A 506 8.64 -6.04 11.53
C GLN A 506 7.93 -4.77 11.99
N HIS A 507 7.08 -4.82 13.01
CA HIS A 507 6.40 -3.62 13.49
C HIS A 507 7.37 -2.61 14.11
N GLU A 508 8.38 -3.10 14.84
CA GLU A 508 9.39 -2.26 15.47
C GLU A 508 10.35 -1.60 14.46
N HIS A 509 10.75 -2.32 13.41
CA HIS A 509 11.84 -1.89 12.52
C HIS A 509 11.45 -1.69 11.06
N PHE A 510 10.27 -2.16 10.66
CA PHE A 510 9.84 -2.20 9.27
C PHE A 510 8.32 -2.13 9.05
N ASN A 511 7.68 -1.12 9.66
CA ASN A 511 6.24 -0.86 9.55
C ASN A 511 5.73 -0.61 8.11
N HIS A 512 6.62 -0.31 7.15
CA HIS A 512 6.25 -0.07 5.75
C HIS A 512 5.55 -1.27 5.07
N LEU A 513 5.70 -2.50 5.58
CA LEU A 513 4.98 -3.67 5.06
C LEU A 513 3.48 -3.67 5.41
N ASP A 514 3.06 -2.89 6.40
CA ASP A 514 1.65 -2.81 6.80
C ASP A 514 0.87 -1.85 5.90
N GLN A 515 1.56 -1.07 5.06
CA GLN A 515 0.97 0.00 4.23
C GLN A 515 1.71 0.12 2.89
N ILE A 516 2.01 -1.02 2.25
CA ILE A 516 2.89 -1.09 1.06
C ILE A 516 2.44 -0.10 -0.03
N GLY A 517 1.15 -0.05 -0.32
CA GLY A 517 0.60 0.79 -1.37
C GLY A 517 0.68 2.27 -1.01
N THR A 518 0.30 2.61 0.22
CA THR A 518 0.35 3.98 0.77
C THR A 518 1.77 4.53 0.79
N GLU A 519 2.74 3.71 1.18
CA GLU A 519 4.16 4.07 1.24
C GLU A 519 4.75 4.30 -0.16
N LEU A 520 4.40 3.44 -1.14
CA LEU A 520 4.79 3.64 -2.54
C LEU A 520 4.24 4.95 -3.11
N LEU A 521 2.98 5.28 -2.83
CA LEU A 521 2.37 6.51 -3.30
C LEU A 521 2.91 7.75 -2.59
N SER A 522 3.27 7.63 -1.32
CA SER A 522 3.98 8.69 -0.59
C SER A 522 5.36 8.94 -1.20
N CYS A 523 6.12 7.89 -1.51
CA CYS A 523 7.38 8.00 -2.24
C CYS A 523 7.20 8.56 -3.66
N TYR A 524 6.12 8.18 -4.36
CA TYR A 524 5.77 8.76 -5.66
C TYR A 524 5.50 10.27 -5.57
N ARG A 525 4.72 10.72 -4.58
CA ARG A 525 4.45 12.13 -4.30
C ARG A 525 5.73 12.91 -4.00
N GLU A 526 6.60 12.38 -3.13
CA GLU A 526 7.89 12.98 -2.83
C GLU A 526 8.77 13.13 -4.08
N ASN A 527 8.81 12.09 -4.94
CA ASN A 527 9.54 12.14 -6.18
C ASN A 527 8.96 13.16 -7.18
N LEU A 528 7.63 13.39 -7.16
CA LEU A 528 7.02 14.50 -7.90
C LEU A 528 7.51 15.84 -7.38
N LEU A 529 7.46 16.07 -6.06
CA LEU A 529 7.96 17.31 -5.45
C LEU A 529 9.43 17.58 -5.78
N VAL A 530 10.28 16.56 -5.69
CA VAL A 530 11.71 16.68 -6.07
C VAL A 530 11.84 17.02 -7.55
N SER A 531 11.11 16.33 -8.44
CA SER A 531 11.17 16.60 -9.87
C SER A 531 10.67 18.00 -10.24
N GLN A 532 9.64 18.49 -9.55
CA GLN A 532 9.05 19.82 -9.75
C GLN A 532 10.00 20.89 -9.22
N GLY A 533 10.52 20.73 -8.00
CA GLY A 533 11.50 21.64 -7.40
C GLY A 533 12.79 21.78 -8.21
N ILE A 534 13.35 20.66 -8.70
CA ILE A 534 14.50 20.70 -9.62
C ILE A 534 14.14 21.42 -10.93
N GLY A 535 12.91 21.25 -11.41
CA GLY A 535 12.40 21.98 -12.57
C GLY A 535 12.38 23.49 -12.35
N ARG A 536 11.91 23.94 -11.18
CA ARG A 536 11.88 25.35 -10.77
C ARG A 536 13.29 25.94 -10.65
N GLN A 537 14.19 25.27 -9.93
CA GLN A 537 15.60 25.67 -9.81
C GLN A 537 16.27 25.81 -11.19
N ASN A 538 16.04 24.84 -12.09
CA ASN A 538 16.60 24.91 -13.44
C ASN A 538 16.01 26.04 -14.28
N ALA A 539 14.73 26.38 -14.10
CA ALA A 539 14.09 27.48 -14.80
C ALA A 539 14.63 28.83 -14.32
N GLU A 540 14.84 28.97 -13.00
CA GLU A 540 15.45 30.13 -12.39
C GLU A 540 16.91 30.30 -12.84
N LEU A 541 17.71 29.24 -12.79
CA LEU A 541 19.10 29.27 -13.26
C LEU A 541 19.20 29.65 -14.73
N ARG A 542 18.27 29.19 -15.59
CA ARG A 542 18.22 29.62 -16.99
C ARG A 542 17.85 31.08 -17.16
N ARG A 543 16.92 31.59 -16.35
CA ARG A 543 16.52 33.00 -16.35
C ARG A 543 17.69 33.89 -15.92
N GLU A 544 18.40 33.50 -14.86
CA GLU A 544 19.59 34.21 -14.37
C GLU A 544 20.73 34.17 -15.38
N ALA A 545 21.03 33.00 -15.95
CA ALA A 545 22.04 32.86 -16.99
C ALA A 545 21.72 33.71 -18.23
N LEU A 546 20.45 33.74 -18.67
CA LEU A 546 20.03 34.60 -19.77
C LEU A 546 20.17 36.09 -19.42
N GLY A 547 19.75 36.49 -18.22
CA GLY A 547 19.92 37.86 -17.73
C GLY A 547 21.39 38.28 -17.71
N PHE A 548 22.26 37.41 -17.20
CA PHE A 548 23.71 37.61 -17.23
C PHE A 548 24.25 37.78 -18.65
N LEU A 549 23.86 36.89 -19.58
CA LEU A 549 24.30 36.99 -20.99
C LEU A 549 23.82 38.29 -21.66
N VAL A 550 22.60 38.75 -21.36
CA VAL A 550 22.09 40.02 -21.88
C VAL A 550 22.91 41.19 -21.34
N VAL A 551 23.21 41.21 -20.05
CA VAL A 551 24.03 42.28 -19.43
C VAL A 551 25.44 42.31 -20.03
N VAL A 552 26.11 41.16 -20.15
CA VAL A 552 27.43 41.06 -20.78
C VAL A 552 27.39 41.55 -22.23
N SER A 553 26.37 41.13 -23.00
CA SER A 553 26.21 41.58 -24.39
C SER A 553 26.01 43.09 -24.50
N LEU A 554 25.27 43.72 -23.59
CA LEU A 554 25.09 45.16 -23.56
C LEU A 554 26.39 45.91 -23.21
N ILE A 555 27.19 45.37 -22.29
CA ILE A 555 28.51 45.92 -21.95
C ILE A 555 29.44 45.83 -23.16
N ASP A 556 29.48 44.68 -23.84
CA ASP A 556 30.31 44.49 -25.04
C ASP A 556 29.92 45.45 -26.16
N VAL A 557 28.63 45.68 -26.38
CA VAL A 557 28.15 46.69 -27.35
C VAL A 557 28.58 48.09 -26.92
N GLY A 558 28.49 48.42 -25.63
CA GLY A 558 28.93 49.70 -25.09
C GLY A 558 30.43 49.95 -25.25
N ILE A 559 31.27 48.93 -25.02
CA ILE A 559 32.72 49.01 -25.22
C ILE A 559 33.05 49.18 -26.69
N ASN A 560 32.37 48.48 -27.60
CA ASN A 560 32.63 48.61 -29.05
C ASN A 560 32.16 49.95 -29.65
N MET A 561 31.31 50.71 -28.96
CA MET A 561 30.87 52.03 -29.40
C MET A 561 31.77 53.17 -28.90
N LEU A 562 32.60 52.93 -27.88
CA LEU A 562 33.62 53.85 -27.37
C LEU A 562 34.92 53.69 -28.15
#